data_AF-A0A1A9UCL5-F1
#
_entry.id   AF-A0A1A9UCL5-F1
#
_cell.length_a   1.000
_cell.length_b   1.000
_cell.length_c   1.000
_cell.angle_alpha   90.00
_cell.angle_beta   90.00
_cell.angle_gamma   90.00
#
_symmetry.space_group_name_H-M   'P 1'
#
loop_
_entity.id
_entity.type
_entity.pdbx_description
1 polymer ?
#
loop_
_entity_poly.entity_id
_entity_poly.type
_entity_poly.pdbx_seq_one_letter_code
_entity_poly.pdbx_strand_id
1 'polypeptide(L)'
;MLEGKGNMVLQEDLLKAIKQGTREVYHDKLSPDQAVNEVRSDVVDEVWCSYPSVEPIVITEVFNRLCKTIFRDLLFETSKRCDGRDFADLRQIQCHVDLYKPLHGSSLFQRGQTQVFCTVALNSQESAGYS
;
A
#
# COMPACT_ATOMS: atom_id res chain seq x y z
N MET A 1 13.92 11.62 20.78
CA MET A 1 12.85 10.68 21.15
C MET A 1 11.84 11.46 21.98
N LEU A 2 10.77 11.97 21.37
CA LEU A 2 9.83 12.89 22.02
C LEU A 2 8.70 12.10 22.71
N GLU A 3 8.93 11.72 23.96
CA GLU A 3 7.91 11.15 24.86
C GLU A 3 7.32 12.27 25.73
N GLY A 4 6.01 12.55 25.60
CA GLY A 4 5.31 13.56 26.40
C GLY A 4 4.02 14.08 25.76
N LYS A 5 3.21 14.85 26.51
CA LYS A 5 1.89 15.40 26.13
C LYS A 5 1.84 16.07 24.73
N GLY A 6 2.96 16.57 24.23
CA GLY A 6 3.07 17.09 22.85
C GLY A 6 2.81 16.05 21.77
N ASN A 7 3.10 14.77 22.01
CA ASN A 7 2.80 13.65 21.11
C ASN A 7 1.29 13.43 20.96
N MET A 8 0.54 13.59 22.05
CA MET A 8 -0.92 13.46 22.05
C MET A 8 -1.62 14.57 21.26
N VAL A 9 -1.18 15.82 21.43
CA VAL A 9 -1.73 16.98 20.70
C VAL A 9 -1.41 16.88 19.21
N LEU A 10 -0.16 16.57 18.86
CA LEU A 10 0.24 16.32 17.47
C LEU A 10 -0.58 15.20 16.82
N GLN A 11 -0.83 14.10 17.53
CA GLN A 11 -1.67 13.01 17.01
C GLN A 11 -3.12 13.41 16.80
N GLU A 12 -3.72 14.20 17.71
CA GLU A 12 -5.10 14.67 17.57
C GLU A 12 -5.25 15.64 16.39
N ASP A 13 -4.30 16.56 16.22
CA ASP A 13 -4.32 17.52 15.13
C ASP A 13 -4.05 16.85 13.78
N LEU A 14 -3.11 15.90 13.71
CA LEU A 14 -2.95 15.04 12.53
C LEU A 14 -4.21 14.24 12.22
N LEU A 15 -4.90 13.69 13.24
CA LEU A 15 -6.11 12.92 13.02
C LEU A 15 -7.25 13.80 12.45
N LYS A 16 -7.36 15.05 12.91
CA LYS A 16 -8.32 16.02 12.36
C LYS A 16 -7.97 16.36 10.92
N ALA A 17 -6.70 16.69 10.64
CA ALA A 17 -6.23 17.07 9.31
C ALA A 17 -6.41 15.92 8.31
N ILE A 18 -6.09 14.68 8.70
CA ILE A 18 -6.36 13.47 7.89
C ILE A 18 -7.84 13.36 7.56
N LYS A 19 -8.74 13.48 8.56
CA LYS A 19 -10.20 13.37 8.33
C LYS A 19 -10.72 14.46 7.39
N GLN A 20 -10.16 15.67 7.47
CA GLN A 20 -10.53 16.77 6.60
C GLN A 20 -10.02 16.53 5.16
N GLY A 21 -8.73 16.25 4.97
CA GLY A 21 -8.17 15.99 3.64
C GLY A 21 -8.82 14.80 2.94
N THR A 22 -9.18 13.75 3.68
CA THR A 22 -9.88 12.59 3.08
C THR A 22 -11.26 12.94 2.53
N ARG A 23 -11.95 13.94 3.11
CA ARG A 23 -13.27 14.41 2.64
C ARG A 23 -13.16 15.23 1.37
N GLU A 24 -12.12 16.04 1.24
CA GLU A 24 -11.89 16.93 0.11
C GLU A 24 -11.47 16.13 -1.14
N VAL A 25 -10.56 15.16 -0.97
CA VAL A 25 -10.05 14.30 -2.07
C VAL A 25 -11.07 13.30 -2.59
N TYR A 26 -12.12 12.96 -1.82
CA TYR A 26 -13.16 11.99 -2.24
C TYR A 26 -13.96 12.44 -3.48
N HIS A 27 -13.85 13.72 -3.88
CA HIS A 27 -14.51 14.26 -5.06
C HIS A 27 -13.74 14.06 -6.37
N ASP A 28 -12.47 13.64 -6.32
CA ASP A 28 -11.62 13.45 -7.49
C ASP A 28 -11.41 11.99 -7.90
N LYS A 29 -11.29 11.74 -9.21
CA LYS A 29 -11.12 10.39 -9.82
C LYS A 29 -9.69 9.85 -9.68
N LEU A 30 -9.08 9.99 -8.52
CA LEU A 30 -7.72 9.53 -8.26
C LEU A 30 -7.68 8.06 -7.86
N SER A 31 -6.55 7.41 -8.13
CA SER A 31 -6.29 6.09 -7.54
C SER A 31 -6.14 6.22 -6.01
N PRO A 32 -6.44 5.17 -5.22
CA PRO A 32 -6.33 5.22 -3.76
C PRO A 32 -4.95 5.70 -3.28
N ASP A 33 -3.87 5.27 -3.95
CA ASP A 33 -2.51 5.67 -3.58
C ASP A 33 -2.23 7.15 -3.87
N GLN A 34 -2.75 7.68 -4.98
CA GLN A 34 -2.64 9.11 -5.29
C GLN A 34 -3.43 9.96 -4.30
N ALA A 35 -4.66 9.54 -3.98
CA ALA A 35 -5.49 10.21 -3.01
C ALA A 35 -4.82 10.29 -1.63
N VAL A 36 -4.27 9.17 -1.15
CA VAL A 36 -3.54 9.15 0.14
C VAL A 36 -2.27 10.02 0.08
N ASN A 37 -1.58 10.05 -1.05
CA ASN A 37 -0.37 10.86 -1.20
C ASN A 37 -0.66 12.36 -1.21
N GLU A 38 -1.76 12.78 -1.83
CA GLU A 38 -2.20 14.18 -1.85
C GLU A 38 -2.57 14.64 -0.44
N VAL A 39 -3.45 13.89 0.24
CA VAL A 39 -3.78 14.14 1.66
C VAL A 39 -2.53 14.18 2.52
N ARG A 40 -1.56 13.30 2.27
CA ARG A 40 -0.29 13.31 3.00
C ARG A 40 0.48 14.60 2.81
N SER A 41 0.60 15.09 1.57
CA SER A 41 1.33 16.32 1.27
C SER A 41 0.70 17.48 2.03
N ASP A 42 -0.61 17.65 1.89
CA ASP A 42 -1.35 18.75 2.50
C ASP A 42 -1.26 18.74 4.03
N VAL A 43 -1.45 17.57 4.63
CA VAL A 43 -1.38 17.40 6.09
C VAL A 43 0.04 17.63 6.61
N VAL A 44 1.07 17.15 5.90
CA VAL A 44 2.46 17.37 6.31
C VAL A 44 2.80 18.86 6.26
N ASP A 45 2.39 19.56 5.20
CA ASP A 45 2.65 21.00 5.04
C ASP A 45 1.92 21.82 6.10
N GLU A 46 0.63 21.56 6.35
CA GLU A 46 -0.17 22.25 7.37
C GLU A 46 0.41 22.06 8.79
N VAL A 47 0.76 20.82 9.13
CA VAL A 47 1.30 20.49 10.46
C VAL A 47 2.71 21.06 10.62
N TRP A 48 3.52 21.05 9.56
CA TRP A 48 4.86 21.64 9.61
C TRP A 48 4.82 23.16 9.80
N CYS A 49 3.85 23.86 9.20
CA CYS A 49 3.63 25.28 9.47
C CYS A 49 3.30 25.57 10.95
N SER A 50 2.59 24.66 11.61
CA SER A 50 2.23 24.79 13.03
C SER A 50 3.36 24.36 13.98
N TYR A 51 4.24 23.47 13.53
CA TYR A 51 5.34 22.90 14.32
C TYR A 51 6.67 22.90 13.54
N PRO A 52 7.24 24.07 13.22
CA PRO A 52 8.45 24.17 12.38
C PRO A 52 9.70 23.60 13.05
N SER A 53 9.67 23.35 14.36
CA SER A 53 10.74 22.69 15.13
C SER A 53 10.78 21.16 14.95
N VAL A 54 9.74 20.57 14.36
CA VAL A 54 9.66 19.14 14.08
C VAL A 54 10.08 18.90 12.63
N GLU A 55 11.00 17.96 12.43
CA GLU A 55 11.42 17.60 11.08
C GLU A 55 10.26 16.97 10.28
N PRO A 56 10.05 17.33 9.00
CA PRO A 56 8.97 16.79 8.16
C PRO A 56 8.94 15.26 8.08
N ILE A 57 10.09 14.60 8.23
CA ILE A 57 10.17 13.15 8.23
C ILE A 57 9.46 12.51 9.42
N VAL A 58 9.51 13.15 10.59
CA VAL A 58 8.81 12.70 11.81
C VAL A 58 7.31 12.86 11.63
N ILE A 59 6.86 13.97 11.05
CA ILE A 59 5.44 14.21 10.74
C ILE A 59 4.92 13.15 9.77
N THR A 60 5.71 12.85 8.72
CA THR A 60 5.40 11.81 7.73
C THR A 60 5.30 10.42 8.37
N GLU A 61 6.20 10.09 9.29
CA GLU A 61 6.16 8.81 10.02
C GLU A 61 4.90 8.68 10.88
N VAL A 62 4.54 9.75 11.61
CA VAL A 62 3.33 9.78 12.44
C VAL A 62 2.07 9.69 11.56
N PHE A 63 2.02 10.41 10.44
CA PHE A 63 0.96 10.29 9.44
C PHE A 63 0.79 8.85 8.97
N ASN A 64 1.87 8.20 8.54
CA ASN A 64 1.83 6.80 8.07
C ASN A 64 1.32 5.85 9.15
N ARG A 65 1.72 6.06 10.41
CA ARG A 65 1.27 5.25 11.56
C ARG A 65 -0.23 5.44 11.83
N LEU A 66 -0.72 6.68 11.76
CA LEU A 66 -2.13 7.01 11.93
C LEU A 66 -2.96 6.43 10.79
N CYS A 67 -2.57 6.63 9.53
CA CYS A 67 -3.25 6.03 8.38
C CYS A 67 -3.33 4.51 8.50
N LYS A 68 -2.24 3.84 8.90
CA LYS A 68 -2.24 2.39 9.15
C LYS A 68 -3.25 1.98 10.22
N THR A 69 -3.40 2.79 11.27
CA THR A 69 -4.38 2.55 12.35
C THR A 69 -5.80 2.74 11.84
N ILE A 70 -6.08 3.85 11.14
CA ILE A 70 -7.39 4.16 10.55
C ILE A 70 -7.83 3.05 9.58
N PHE A 71 -6.96 2.62 8.65
CA PHE A 71 -7.28 1.54 7.71
C PHE A 71 -7.56 0.21 8.42
N ARG A 72 -6.86 -0.06 9.53
CA ARG A 72 -7.08 -1.26 10.34
C ARG A 72 -8.42 -1.19 11.08
N ASP A 73 -8.76 -0.04 11.63
CA ASP A 73 -10.03 0.14 12.34
C ASP A 73 -11.20 0.04 11.35
N LEU A 74 -11.07 0.65 10.16
CA LEU A 74 -12.04 0.53 9.07
C LEU A 74 -12.26 -0.92 8.64
N LEU A 75 -11.21 -1.74 8.58
CA LEU A 75 -11.30 -3.18 8.29
C LEU A 75 -12.19 -3.90 9.30
N PHE A 76 -12.07 -3.59 10.59
CA PHE A 76 -12.87 -4.21 11.65
C PHE A 76 -14.30 -3.67 11.70
N GLU A 77 -14.50 -2.38 11.45
CA GLU A 77 -15.82 -1.74 11.44
C GLU A 77 -16.67 -2.20 10.25
N THR A 78 -16.07 -2.24 9.05
CA THR A 78 -16.79 -2.59 7.83
C THR A 78 -16.79 -4.09 7.54
N SER A 79 -15.93 -4.86 8.22
CA SER A 79 -15.61 -6.25 7.87
C SER A 79 -15.16 -6.44 6.41
N LYS A 80 -14.68 -5.37 5.77
CA LYS A 80 -14.23 -5.34 4.38
C LYS A 80 -12.80 -4.82 4.30
N ARG A 81 -12.02 -5.39 3.39
CA ARG A 81 -10.65 -4.94 3.10
C ARG A 81 -10.66 -3.63 2.33
N CYS A 82 -9.51 -2.95 2.28
CA CYS A 82 -9.35 -1.69 1.54
C CYS A 82 -9.69 -1.77 0.04
N ASP A 83 -9.65 -2.96 -0.54
CA ASP A 83 -10.05 -3.23 -1.93
C ASP A 83 -11.44 -3.87 -2.07
N GLY A 84 -12.26 -3.80 -1.01
CA GLY A 84 -13.67 -4.23 -1.00
C GLY A 84 -13.90 -5.73 -0.81
N ARG A 85 -12.84 -6.53 -0.70
CA ARG A 85 -12.91 -7.99 -0.54
C ARG A 85 -13.20 -8.41 0.91
N ASP A 86 -13.80 -9.58 1.08
CA ASP A 86 -13.93 -10.23 2.39
C ASP A 86 -12.60 -10.83 2.87
N PHE A 87 -12.55 -11.25 4.14
CA PHE A 87 -11.35 -11.84 4.74
C PHE A 87 -10.89 -13.12 4.04
N ALA A 88 -11.83 -13.94 3.55
CA ALA A 88 -11.55 -15.20 2.88
C ALA A 88 -11.35 -15.05 1.35
N ASP A 89 -11.66 -13.88 0.78
CA ASP A 89 -11.65 -13.70 -0.67
C ASP A 89 -10.24 -13.61 -1.24
N LEU A 90 -9.97 -14.45 -2.23
CA LEU A 90 -8.79 -14.33 -3.07
C LEU A 90 -8.98 -13.20 -4.10
N ARG A 91 -7.87 -12.59 -4.52
CA ARG A 91 -7.89 -11.72 -5.73
C ARG A 91 -8.17 -12.60 -6.95
N GLN A 92 -8.69 -12.00 -8.01
CA GLN A 92 -8.87 -12.67 -9.29
C GLN A 92 -7.56 -13.33 -9.74
N ILE A 93 -7.62 -14.63 -10.03
CA ILE A 93 -6.50 -15.42 -10.54
C ILE A 93 -6.73 -15.73 -12.02
N GLN A 94 -5.70 -15.57 -12.82
CA GLN A 94 -5.68 -15.97 -14.23
C GLN A 94 -4.39 -16.73 -14.51
N CYS A 95 -4.50 -17.84 -15.24
CA CYS A 95 -3.39 -18.68 -15.59
C CYS A 95 -3.41 -18.93 -17.09
N HIS A 96 -2.27 -18.71 -17.75
CA HIS A 96 -2.08 -19.03 -19.16
C HIS A 96 -0.84 -19.92 -19.29
N VAL A 97 -0.88 -20.85 -20.24
CA VAL A 97 0.22 -21.76 -20.56
C VAL A 97 0.46 -21.74 -22.07
N ASP A 98 1.62 -22.23 -22.51
CA ASP A 98 1.98 -22.32 -23.93
C ASP A 98 1.92 -20.96 -24.66
N LEU A 99 2.47 -19.93 -24.00
CA LEU A 99 2.47 -18.55 -24.49
C LEU A 99 3.44 -18.32 -25.64
N TYR A 100 4.54 -19.10 -25.67
CA TYR A 100 5.58 -18.96 -26.68
C TYR A 100 6.10 -20.33 -27.11
N LYS A 101 5.90 -20.65 -28.39
CA LYS A 101 6.33 -21.92 -29.01
C LYS A 101 7.83 -22.27 -28.86
N PRO A 102 8.78 -21.31 -28.89
CA PRO A 102 10.20 -21.67 -28.76
C PRO A 102 10.63 -22.15 -27.36
N LEU A 103 9.84 -21.89 -26.31
CA LEU A 103 10.17 -22.28 -24.95
C LEU A 103 9.72 -23.73 -24.69
N HIS A 104 10.54 -24.55 -24.00
CA HIS A 104 10.13 -25.91 -23.64
C HIS A 104 8.86 -25.92 -22.77
N GLY A 105 8.69 -24.89 -21.96
CA GLY A 105 7.44 -24.58 -21.28
C GLY A 105 7.36 -23.10 -20.96
N SER A 106 6.15 -22.54 -21.00
CA SER A 106 5.89 -21.16 -20.61
C SER A 106 4.54 -21.05 -19.90
N SER A 107 4.47 -20.17 -18.92
CA SER A 107 3.23 -19.86 -18.21
C SER A 107 3.21 -18.43 -17.68
N LEU A 108 2.02 -17.85 -17.59
CA LEU A 108 1.77 -16.55 -16.98
C LEU A 108 0.72 -16.76 -15.90
N PHE A 109 1.15 -16.59 -14.65
CA PHE A 109 0.29 -16.60 -13.48
C PHE A 109 0.04 -15.17 -13.04
N GLN A 110 -1.22 -14.79 -12.91
CA GLN A 110 -1.62 -13.49 -12.40
C GLN A 110 -2.58 -13.64 -11.24
N ARG A 111 -2.35 -12.89 -10.16
CA ARG A 111 -3.23 -12.77 -9.00
C ARG A 111 -3.42 -11.30 -8.64
N GLY A 112 -4.52 -10.71 -9.07
CA GLY A 112 -4.73 -9.26 -9.03
C GLY A 112 -3.68 -8.53 -9.87
N GLN A 113 -2.95 -7.58 -9.27
CA GLN A 113 -1.85 -6.86 -9.92
C GLN A 113 -0.51 -7.60 -9.88
N THR A 114 -0.37 -8.67 -9.10
CA THR A 114 0.86 -9.48 -9.09
C THR A 114 0.86 -10.42 -10.28
N GLN A 115 1.88 -10.33 -11.14
CA GLN A 115 2.03 -11.15 -12.32
C GLN A 115 3.42 -11.80 -12.32
N VAL A 116 3.47 -13.10 -12.63
CA VAL A 116 4.70 -13.89 -12.71
C VAL A 116 4.70 -14.66 -14.03
N PHE A 117 5.78 -14.51 -14.80
CA PHE A 117 6.04 -15.29 -15.99
C PHE A 117 7.07 -16.37 -15.66
N CYS A 118 6.71 -17.64 -15.86
CA CYS A 118 7.59 -18.77 -15.61
C CYS A 118 7.90 -19.49 -16.92
N THR A 119 9.17 -19.86 -17.09
CA THR A 119 9.64 -20.63 -18.24
C THR A 119 10.32 -21.90 -17.78
N VAL A 120 10.17 -22.97 -18.56
CA VAL A 120 10.93 -24.21 -18.38
C VAL A 120 11.97 -24.28 -19.49
N ALA A 121 13.20 -24.60 -19.11
CA ALA A 121 14.29 -24.91 -20.03
C ALA A 121 14.83 -26.30 -19.70
N LEU A 122 14.76 -27.21 -20.66
CA LEU A 122 15.39 -28.53 -20.57
C LEU A 122 16.84 -28.43 -21.02
N ASN A 123 17.74 -29.11 -20.32
CA ASN A 123 19.16 -29.17 -20.64
C ASN A 123 19.72 -30.57 -20.32
N SER A 124 20.97 -30.84 -20.70
CA SER A 124 21.65 -32.11 -20.43
C SER A 124 21.79 -32.36 -18.93
N GLN A 125 21.88 -33.63 -18.53
CA GLN A 125 22.07 -34.01 -17.12
C GLN A 125 23.37 -33.46 -16.53
N GLU A 126 24.43 -33.30 -17.33
CA GLU A 126 25.73 -32.75 -16.94
C GLU A 126 25.59 -31.30 -16.43
N SER A 127 24.64 -30.55 -16.98
CA SER A 127 24.37 -29.17 -16.55
C SER A 127 23.70 -29.05 -15.18
N ALA A 128 23.23 -30.17 -14.60
CA ALA A 128 22.52 -30.18 -13.33
C ALA A 128 23.41 -29.91 -12.11
N GLY A 129 24.73 -29.73 -12.29
CA GLY A 129 25.64 -29.27 -11.24
C GLY A 129 25.85 -30.27 -10.11
N TYR A 130 25.55 -31.56 -10.33
CA TYR A 130 26.00 -32.62 -9.43
C TYR A 130 27.52 -32.80 -9.63
N SER A 131 28.31 -32.10 -8.81
CA SER A 131 29.72 -32.42 -8.54
C SER A 131 29.84 -33.70 -7.72
#